data_AF-A0A4S1G131-F1
#
_entry.id   AF-A0A4S1G131-F1
#
_cell.length_a   1.000
_cell.length_b   1.000
_cell.length_c   1.000
_cell.angle_alpha   90.00
_cell.angle_beta   90.00
_cell.angle_gamma   90.00
#
_symmetry.space_group_name_H-M   'P 1'
#
loop_
_entity.id
_entity.type
_entity.pdbx_description
1 polymer ?
#
loop_
_entity_poly.entity_id
_entity_poly.type
_entity_poly.pdbx_seq_one_letter_code
_entity_poly.pdbx_strand_id
1 'polypeptide(L)'
;KKCTLCVDRIYNDNLAEEDRVPACVAACPTSARHFGDLGDPASAISQLVAARGGVELMPELGYKPTNKYLPPRAQSGRAARVDAPALEPIRAEGGFLGWIDRMLSN
;
A
#
# COMPACT_ATOMS: atom_id res chain seq x y z
N LYS A 1 -18.08 8.17 8.27
CA LYS A 1 -17.98 6.88 7.54
C LYS A 1 -16.67 6.19 7.93
N LYS A 2 -16.56 4.86 7.87
CA LYS A 2 -15.35 4.08 8.23
C LYS A 2 -15.14 2.89 7.30
N CYS A 3 -13.96 2.28 7.36
CA CYS A 3 -13.71 0.98 6.74
C CYS A 3 -14.61 -0.10 7.35
N THR A 4 -15.22 -0.92 6.51
CA THR A 4 -16.09 -2.05 6.87
C THR A 4 -15.58 -3.37 6.30
N LEU A 5 -14.29 -3.42 5.90
CA LEU A 5 -13.68 -4.57 5.20
C LEU A 5 -14.45 -5.00 3.94
N CYS A 6 -15.05 -4.02 3.25
CA CYS A 6 -15.88 -4.26 2.06
C CYS A 6 -16.94 -5.35 2.30
N VAL A 7 -17.71 -5.21 3.40
CA VAL A 7 -18.83 -6.10 3.74
C VAL A 7 -19.78 -6.38 2.56
N ASP A 8 -19.93 -5.40 1.66
CA ASP A 8 -20.72 -5.45 0.43
C ASP A 8 -20.12 -6.35 -0.67
N ARG A 9 -18.82 -6.67 -0.58
CA ARG A 9 -18.09 -7.55 -1.51
C ARG A 9 -17.87 -8.95 -0.94
N ILE A 10 -17.41 -9.03 0.30
CA ILE A 10 -16.97 -10.31 0.89
C ILE A 10 -18.12 -11.32 1.06
N TYR A 11 -19.36 -10.84 1.16
CA TYR A 11 -20.57 -11.67 1.25
C TYR A 11 -21.40 -11.66 -0.03
N ASN A 12 -20.87 -11.13 -1.14
CA ASN A 12 -21.62 -11.03 -2.38
C ASN A 12 -21.49 -12.31 -3.19
N ASP A 13 -22.56 -13.12 -3.18
CA ASP A 13 -22.59 -14.39 -3.89
C ASP A 13 -22.57 -14.26 -5.42
N ASN A 14 -22.78 -13.06 -5.96
CA ASN A 14 -22.69 -12.79 -7.41
C ASN A 14 -21.24 -12.63 -7.89
N LEU A 15 -20.27 -12.54 -6.98
CA LEU A 15 -18.85 -12.54 -7.31
C LEU A 15 -18.29 -13.97 -7.20
N ALA A 16 -17.31 -14.29 -8.05
CA ALA A 16 -16.49 -15.48 -7.87
C ALA A 16 -15.81 -15.43 -6.49
N GLU A 17 -15.58 -16.59 -5.86
CA GLU A 17 -15.07 -16.65 -4.48
C GLU A 17 -13.72 -15.92 -4.34
N GLU A 18 -12.85 -16.05 -5.33
CA GLU A 18 -11.56 -15.36 -5.42
C GLU A 18 -11.68 -13.82 -5.49
N ASP A 19 -12.81 -13.30 -5.99
CA ASP A 19 -13.07 -11.87 -6.12
C ASP A 19 -13.75 -11.27 -4.88
N ARG A 20 -14.22 -12.11 -3.94
CA ARG A 20 -14.86 -11.72 -2.66
C ARG A 20 -13.84 -11.24 -1.62
N VAL A 21 -12.92 -10.40 -2.05
CA VAL A 21 -11.90 -9.75 -1.22
C VAL A 21 -12.13 -8.24 -1.15
N PRO A 22 -11.62 -7.56 -0.11
CA PRO A 22 -11.70 -6.11 0.00
C PRO A 22 -11.05 -5.41 -1.20
N ALA A 23 -11.66 -4.31 -1.64
CA ALA A 23 -11.17 -3.54 -2.79
C ALA A 23 -9.71 -3.08 -2.61
N CYS A 24 -9.29 -2.75 -1.39
CA CYS A 24 -7.91 -2.35 -1.11
C CYS A 24 -6.89 -3.50 -1.19
N VAL A 25 -7.34 -4.76 -1.09
CA VAL A 25 -6.52 -5.96 -1.31
C VAL A 25 -6.40 -6.22 -2.81
N ALA A 26 -7.54 -6.27 -3.51
CA ALA A 26 -7.58 -6.48 -4.96
C ALA A 26 -6.79 -5.41 -5.73
N ALA A 27 -6.89 -4.15 -5.33
CA ALA A 27 -6.25 -3.04 -6.03
C ALA A 27 -4.74 -2.89 -5.74
N CYS A 28 -4.17 -3.65 -4.79
CA CYS A 28 -2.79 -3.41 -4.35
C CYS A 28 -1.78 -4.05 -5.32
N PRO A 29 -1.01 -3.26 -6.10
CA PRO A 29 -0.09 -3.83 -7.09
C PRO A 29 1.10 -4.57 -6.46
N THR A 30 1.45 -4.21 -5.23
CA THR A 30 2.58 -4.80 -4.48
C THR A 30 2.15 -5.89 -3.52
N SER A 31 0.85 -6.26 -3.49
CA SER A 31 0.30 -7.23 -2.53
C SER A 31 0.64 -6.91 -1.07
N ALA A 32 0.59 -5.62 -0.70
CA ALA A 32 0.92 -5.17 0.65
C ALA A 32 -0.17 -5.50 1.70
N ARG A 33 -1.38 -5.86 1.25
CA ARG A 33 -2.52 -6.20 2.10
C ARG A 33 -2.95 -7.64 1.82
N HIS A 34 -3.24 -8.38 2.89
CA HIS A 34 -3.78 -9.73 2.83
C HIS A 34 -5.11 -9.74 3.60
N PHE A 35 -6.11 -10.48 3.11
CA PHE A 35 -7.41 -10.64 3.77
C PHE A 35 -7.84 -12.12 3.90
N GLY A 36 -8.53 -12.45 5.00
CA GLY A 36 -8.80 -13.82 5.44
C GLY A 36 -9.11 -13.88 6.95
N ASP A 37 -9.33 -15.09 7.46
CA ASP A 37 -9.73 -15.32 8.85
C ASP A 37 -8.51 -15.38 9.79
N LEU A 38 -8.36 -14.39 10.68
CA LEU A 38 -7.29 -14.37 11.69
C LEU A 38 -7.60 -15.24 12.93
N GLY A 39 -8.85 -15.70 13.06
CA GLY A 39 -9.28 -16.61 14.12
C GLY A 39 -8.92 -18.07 13.83
N ASP A 40 -8.76 -18.45 12.57
CA ASP A 40 -8.30 -19.77 12.15
C ASP A 40 -6.76 -19.83 12.08
N PRO A 41 -6.08 -20.61 12.93
CA PRO A 41 -4.63 -20.77 12.90
C PRO A 41 -4.11 -21.39 11.59
N ALA A 42 -4.94 -22.15 10.88
CA ALA A 42 -4.58 -22.77 9.61
C ALA A 42 -4.69 -21.79 8.42
N SER A 43 -5.30 -20.62 8.60
CA SER A 43 -5.45 -19.65 7.51
C SER A 43 -4.09 -19.08 7.05
N ALA A 44 -4.01 -18.72 5.77
CA ALA A 44 -2.81 -18.12 5.20
C ALA A 44 -2.36 -16.84 5.93
N ILE A 45 -3.30 -16.08 6.48
CA ILE A 45 -2.97 -14.84 7.22
C ILE A 45 -2.46 -15.13 8.61
N SER A 46 -3.09 -16.04 9.33
CA SER A 46 -2.61 -16.43 10.66
C SER A 46 -1.19 -16.97 10.58
N GLN A 47 -0.91 -17.81 9.59
CA GLN A 47 0.44 -18.30 9.30
C GLN A 47 1.40 -17.17 8.92
N LEU A 48 1.00 -16.24 8.03
CA LEU A 48 1.84 -15.11 7.61
C LEU A 48 2.19 -14.17 8.76
N VAL A 49 1.21 -13.82 9.59
CA VAL A 49 1.37 -12.97 10.77
C VAL A 49 2.34 -13.62 11.75
N ALA A 50 2.15 -14.91 12.05
CA ALA A 50 3.03 -15.66 12.94
C ALA A 50 4.46 -15.75 12.37
N ALA A 51 4.61 -16.11 11.09
CA ALA A 51 5.91 -16.31 10.45
C ALA A 51 6.73 -15.02 10.33
N ARG A 52 6.08 -13.86 10.16
CA ARG A 52 6.76 -12.57 9.95
C ARG A 52 6.77 -11.67 11.18
N GLY A 53 6.25 -12.12 12.32
CA GLY A 53 6.20 -11.32 13.55
C GLY A 53 5.28 -10.10 13.42
N GLY A 54 4.07 -10.30 12.92
CA GLY A 54 3.08 -9.22 12.79
C GLY A 54 2.71 -8.61 14.13
N VAL A 55 2.58 -7.28 14.16
CA VAL A 55 2.36 -6.49 15.38
C VAL A 55 1.03 -5.75 15.34
N GLU A 56 0.53 -5.39 16.51
CA GLU A 56 -0.61 -4.49 16.64
C GLU A 56 -0.17 -3.04 16.43
N LEU A 57 -1.08 -2.24 15.90
CA LEU A 57 -0.89 -0.79 15.84
C LEU A 57 -1.22 -0.20 17.21
N MET A 58 -0.28 0.54 17.80
CA MET A 58 -0.46 1.25 19.08
C MET A 58 -0.96 0.33 20.22
N PRO A 59 -0.22 -0.73 20.58
CA PRO A 59 -0.63 -1.68 21.62
C PRO A 59 -0.86 -1.03 22.99
N GLU A 60 -0.22 0.12 23.27
CA GLU A 60 -0.37 0.90 24.51
C GLU A 60 -1.79 1.36 24.80
N LEU A 61 -2.67 1.40 23.79
CA LEU A 61 -4.07 1.81 23.93
C LEU A 61 -5.01 0.67 24.34
N GLY A 62 -4.57 -0.59 24.30
CA GLY A 62 -5.37 -1.74 24.74
C GLY A 62 -6.59 -2.09 23.88
N TYR A 63 -6.71 -1.52 22.67
CA TYR A 63 -7.89 -1.70 21.79
C TYR A 63 -7.96 -3.03 21.04
N LYS A 64 -6.91 -3.85 21.09
CA LYS A 64 -6.85 -5.20 20.48
C LYS A 64 -7.33 -5.23 19.02
N PRO A 65 -6.75 -4.42 18.11
CA PRO A 65 -7.19 -4.36 16.73
C PRO A 65 -6.97 -5.69 16.00
N THR A 66 -7.91 -6.05 15.13
CA THR A 66 -7.81 -7.26 14.27
C THR A 66 -6.71 -7.09 13.21
N ASN A 67 -6.52 -5.89 12.67
CA ASN A 67 -5.49 -5.64 11.66
C ASN A 67 -4.09 -5.77 12.27
N LYS A 68 -3.25 -6.63 11.68
CA LYS A 68 -1.84 -6.79 12.05
C LYS A 68 -0.94 -6.17 11.00
N TYR A 69 0.13 -5.53 11.45
CA TYR A 69 1.13 -4.89 10.59
C TYR A 69 2.38 -5.75 10.56
N LEU A 70 2.88 -6.03 9.35
CA LEU A 70 4.10 -6.80 9.18
C LEU A 70 5.30 -5.85 9.24
N PRO A 71 6.40 -6.23 9.93
CA PRO A 71 7.60 -5.41 9.97
C PRO A 71 8.18 -5.22 8.55
N PRO A 72 8.93 -4.14 8.31
CA PRO A 72 9.64 -3.94 7.05
C PRO A 72 10.45 -5.20 6.69
N ARG A 73 10.38 -5.62 5.43
CA ARG A 73 11.24 -6.72 4.96
C ARG A 73 12.70 -6.27 5.09
N ALA A 74 13.55 -7.14 5.65
CA ALA A 74 14.99 -6.91 5.62
C ALA A 74 15.39 -6.71 4.15
N GLN A 75 16.06 -5.59 3.86
CA GLN A 75 16.58 -5.38 2.53
C GLN A 75 17.66 -6.42 2.30
N SER A 76 17.40 -7.41 1.44
CA SER A 76 18.45 -8.28 0.93
C SER A 76 19.45 -7.38 0.23
N GLY A 77 20.60 -7.12 0.87
CA GLY A 77 21.72 -6.32 0.39
C GLY A 77 21.36 -5.29 -0.67
N ARG A 78 20.93 -4.09 -0.22
CA ARG A 78 20.79 -2.84 -1.00
C ARG A 78 20.86 -3.08 -2.50
N ALA A 79 19.70 -3.31 -3.15
CA ALA A 79 19.60 -3.10 -4.59
C ALA A 79 20.35 -1.80 -4.88
N ALA A 80 21.36 -1.86 -5.76
CA ALA A 80 22.21 -0.72 -6.04
C ALA A 80 21.30 0.51 -6.12
N ARG A 81 21.59 1.57 -5.35
CA ARG A 81 20.84 2.81 -5.49
C ARG A 81 20.97 3.17 -6.96
N VAL A 82 19.89 2.98 -7.72
CA VAL A 82 19.78 3.52 -9.06
C VAL A 82 19.45 4.96 -8.79
N ASP A 83 20.50 5.77 -8.62
CA ASP A 83 20.34 7.19 -8.50
C ASP A 83 19.60 7.64 -9.77
N ALA A 84 18.54 8.44 -9.59
CA ALA A 84 17.88 9.04 -10.72
C ALA A 84 18.94 9.80 -11.54
N PRO A 85 18.94 9.66 -12.88
CA PRO A 85 19.88 10.42 -13.69
C PRO A 85 19.71 11.90 -13.36
N ALA A 86 20.83 12.62 -13.28
CA ALA A 86 20.79 14.07 -13.10
C ALA A 86 19.88 14.66 -14.19
N LEU A 87 18.79 15.31 -13.76
CA LEU A 87 17.93 16.01 -14.68
C LEU A 87 18.72 17.20 -15.23
N GLU A 88 18.95 17.19 -16.54
CA GLU A 88 19.45 18.38 -17.24
C GLU A 88 18.48 19.54 -16.96
N PRO A 89 18.95 20.70 -16.51
CA PRO A 89 18.08 21.84 -16.30
C PRO A 89 17.45 22.22 -17.64
N ILE A 90 16.12 22.15 -17.71
CA ILE A 90 15.37 22.71 -18.84
C ILE A 90 15.59 24.22 -18.77
N ARG A 91 16.51 24.74 -19.57
CA ARG A 91 16.62 26.17 -19.75
C ARG A 91 15.41 26.63 -20.58
N ALA A 92 14.65 27.58 -20.07
CA ALA A 92 13.65 28.31 -20.86
C ALA A 92 14.36 29.27 -21.83
N GLU A 93 15.23 28.75 -22.71
CA GLU A 93 15.92 29.56 -23.70
C GLU A 93 15.07 29.61 -24.96
N GLY A 94 14.34 30.72 -25.10
CA GLY A 94 13.78 31.13 -26.38
C GLY A 94 12.48 30.43 -26.75
N GLY A 95 11.58 31.23 -27.32
CA GLY A 95 10.24 30.81 -27.72
C GLY A 95 9.14 31.55 -26.97
N PHE A 96 7.93 31.41 -27.48
CA PHE A 96 6.74 32.12 -27.00
C PHE A 96 6.44 31.87 -25.51
N LEU A 97 6.61 30.63 -25.03
CA LEU A 97 6.32 30.28 -23.63
C LEU A 97 7.36 30.84 -22.64
N GLY A 98 8.65 30.87 -23.02
CA GLY A 98 9.68 31.51 -22.19
C GLY A 98 9.54 33.05 -22.12
N TRP A 99 8.94 33.66 -23.15
CA TRP A 99 8.58 35.08 -23.12
C TRP A 99 7.38 35.36 -22.20
N ILE A 100 6.33 34.52 -22.23
CA ILE A 100 5.16 34.64 -21.32
C ILE A 100 5.58 34.50 -19.86
N ASP A 101 6.39 33.49 -19.55
CA ASP A 101 6.83 33.21 -18.17
C ASP A 101 7.64 34.38 -17.57
N ARG A 102 8.46 35.03 -18.40
CA ARG A 102 9.18 36.28 -18.03
C ARG A 102 8.24 37.46 -17.82
N MET A 103 7.11 37.53 -18.53
CA MET A 103 6.14 38.62 -18.38
C MET A 103 5.28 38.50 -17.12
N LEU A 104 5.02 37.27 -16.65
CA LEU A 104 4.11 37.00 -15.53
C LEU A 104 4.83 36.82 -14.18
N SER A 105 6.16 36.74 -14.16
CA SER A 105 6.96 36.52 -12.96
C SER A 105 7.44 37.82 -12.26
N ASN A 106 6.84 38.97 -12.58
CA ASN A 106 7.14 40.29 -12.03
C ASN A 106 5.86 40.99 -11.59
#